data_AF-A0A522X793-F1
#
_entry.id   AF-A0A522X793-F1
#
_cell.length_a   1.000
_cell.length_b   1.000
_cell.length_c   1.000
_cell.angle_alpha   90.00
_cell.angle_beta   90.00
_cell.angle_gamma   90.00
#
_symmetry.space_group_name_H-M   'P 1'
#
loop_
_entity.id
_entity.type
_entity.pdbx_description
1 polymer ?
#
loop_
_entity_poly.entity_id
_entity_poly.type
_entity_poly.pdbx_seq_one_letter_code
_entity_poly.pdbx_strand_id
1 'polypeptide(L)'
;MSIGEGGMGENGHSRHGDAVDALLEAATECRRRGDVYSEIRLILDIIGKDKYFISANTRILYIACMCPDNVFETLGGMWAAAIAPGMGIDVAEEFVVDAFADDPDRYDLFTNLSFFEMRRRRFRRAEEIFGLCLDPVGGAGWNRQEVESKYEHAAEDYQGNAVHVRTAEEFLRAAEPYLAGKAGLVIVDAACGAGAIAGGLRPHAKTLIGVELSAGMAERARPLYDTMLVGDMNEAMLRLDGTADLVACCGALYYFEQASPFLGAAVKALAPGGLLIFSDYAAPDGRGVM
;
A
#
# COMPACT_ATOMS: atom_id res chain seq x y z
N MET A 1 32.63 54.84 -22.45
CA MET A 1 32.01 53.55 -22.80
C MET A 1 31.51 52.93 -21.52
N SER A 2 30.19 52.92 -21.31
CA SER A 2 29.53 52.06 -20.34
C SER A 2 28.51 51.27 -21.15
N ILE A 3 28.59 49.94 -21.05
CA ILE A 3 27.77 48.98 -21.80
C ILE A 3 26.87 48.33 -20.76
N GLY A 4 25.57 48.31 -21.03
CA GLY A 4 24.52 48.03 -20.06
C GLY A 4 24.44 46.60 -19.55
N GLU A 5 23.92 46.48 -18.32
CA GLU A 5 23.43 45.24 -17.74
C GLU A 5 22.01 44.99 -18.25
N GLY A 6 21.87 44.02 -19.15
CA GLY A 6 20.59 43.44 -19.53
C GLY A 6 20.29 42.25 -18.62
N GLY A 7 19.20 42.33 -17.86
CA GLY A 7 18.72 41.24 -17.03
C GLY A 7 18.28 40.02 -17.85
N MET A 8 18.55 38.83 -17.30
CA MET A 8 17.96 37.57 -17.75
C MET A 8 17.26 36.88 -16.57
N GLY A 9 15.93 36.97 -16.54
CA GLY A 9 15.10 35.75 -16.62
C GLY A 9 14.84 34.89 -15.38
N GLU A 10 14.53 35.45 -14.22
CA GLU A 10 13.71 34.75 -13.21
C GLU A 10 12.22 35.02 -13.51
N ASN A 11 11.54 34.19 -14.30
CA ASN A 11 10.07 34.26 -14.44
C ASN A 11 9.41 33.02 -15.11
N GLY A 12 10.15 31.93 -15.33
CA GLY A 12 9.65 30.75 -16.04
C GLY A 12 9.05 29.66 -15.15
N HIS A 13 9.54 29.48 -13.92
CA HIS A 13 9.13 28.38 -13.04
C HIS A 13 7.92 28.70 -12.15
N SER A 14 7.62 29.98 -11.85
CA SER A 14 6.53 30.36 -10.94
C SER A 14 5.13 30.26 -11.58
N ARG A 15 4.98 30.70 -12.83
CA ARG A 15 3.67 30.72 -13.51
C ARG A 15 3.09 29.34 -13.84
N HIS A 16 3.94 28.32 -13.92
CA HIS A 16 3.51 26.95 -14.17
C HIS A 16 2.91 26.33 -12.91
N GLY A 17 3.54 26.56 -11.75
CA GLY A 17 3.01 26.16 -10.44
C GLY A 17 1.65 26.79 -10.15
N ASP A 18 1.51 28.11 -10.31
CA ASP A 18 0.26 28.83 -10.04
C ASP A 18 -0.95 28.27 -10.82
N ALA A 19 -0.71 27.85 -12.07
CA ALA A 19 -1.76 27.29 -12.93
C ALA A 19 -2.15 25.86 -12.54
N VAL A 20 -1.19 25.04 -12.13
CA VAL A 20 -1.43 23.66 -11.64
C VAL A 20 -2.14 23.70 -10.29
N ASP A 21 -1.74 24.59 -9.39
CA ASP A 21 -2.35 24.76 -8.07
C ASP A 21 -3.82 25.19 -8.18
N ALA A 22 -4.12 26.14 -9.07
CA ALA A 22 -5.51 26.56 -9.33
C ALA A 22 -6.39 25.43 -9.88
N LEU A 23 -5.83 24.56 -10.74
CA LEU A 23 -6.55 23.38 -11.25
C LEU A 23 -6.77 22.35 -10.14
N LEU A 24 -5.80 22.16 -9.25
CA LEU A 24 -5.91 21.23 -8.12
C LEU A 24 -6.97 21.69 -7.11
N GLU A 25 -7.02 22.99 -6.81
CA GLU A 25 -8.06 23.58 -5.96
C GLU A 25 -9.44 23.37 -6.58
N ALA A 26 -9.60 23.65 -7.88
CA ALA A 26 -10.84 23.42 -8.61
C ALA A 26 -11.25 21.93 -8.60
N ALA A 27 -10.31 21.01 -8.82
CA ALA A 27 -10.57 19.57 -8.77
C ALA A 27 -11.01 19.12 -7.37
N THR A 28 -10.45 19.72 -6.32
CA THR A 28 -10.80 19.45 -4.92
C THR A 28 -12.21 19.95 -4.59
N GLU A 29 -12.61 21.11 -5.10
CA GLU A 29 -13.97 21.60 -4.94
C GLU A 29 -14.99 20.76 -5.71
N CYS A 30 -14.67 20.31 -6.92
CA CYS A 30 -15.50 19.34 -7.65
C CYS A 30 -15.74 18.07 -6.83
N ARG A 31 -14.69 17.51 -6.21
CA ARG A 31 -14.82 16.37 -5.28
C ARG A 31 -15.73 16.66 -4.10
N ARG A 32 -15.55 17.80 -3.43
CA ARG A 32 -16.42 18.21 -2.30
C ARG A 32 -17.89 18.28 -2.68
N ARG A 33 -18.20 18.64 -3.94
CA ARG A 33 -19.56 18.71 -4.48
C ARG A 33 -20.07 17.39 -5.06
N GLY A 34 -19.22 16.35 -5.15
CA GLY A 34 -19.55 15.09 -5.80
C GLY A 34 -19.56 15.17 -7.35
N ASP A 35 -18.99 16.22 -7.94
CA ASP A 35 -18.84 16.36 -9.40
C ASP A 35 -17.60 15.62 -9.89
N VAL A 36 -17.71 14.29 -9.92
CA VAL A 36 -16.61 13.37 -10.29
C VAL A 36 -16.14 13.60 -11.73
N TYR A 37 -17.04 13.97 -12.64
CA TYR A 37 -16.68 14.17 -14.04
C TYR A 37 -15.76 15.39 -14.22
N SER A 38 -16.12 16.53 -13.63
CA SER A 38 -15.28 17.73 -13.70
C SER A 38 -13.97 17.54 -12.96
N GLU A 39 -13.98 16.82 -11.82
CA GLU A 39 -12.77 16.42 -11.10
C GLU A 39 -11.81 15.65 -12.02
N ILE A 40 -12.28 14.58 -12.67
CA ILE A 40 -11.47 13.76 -13.59
C ILE A 40 -10.87 14.61 -14.71
N ARG A 41 -11.70 15.46 -15.33
CA ARG A 41 -11.24 16.32 -16.43
C ARG A 41 -10.11 17.26 -15.99
N LEU A 42 -10.25 17.88 -14.81
CA LEU A 42 -9.24 18.77 -14.26
C LEU A 42 -7.96 18.03 -13.88
N ILE A 43 -8.06 16.82 -13.31
CA ILE A 43 -6.89 15.99 -12.99
C ILE A 43 -6.13 15.63 -14.27
N LEU A 44 -6.82 15.22 -15.33
CA LEU A 44 -6.19 14.89 -16.61
C LEU A 44 -5.57 16.14 -17.28
N ASP A 45 -6.22 17.31 -17.15
CA ASP A 45 -5.65 18.58 -17.61
C ASP A 45 -4.36 18.94 -16.85
N ILE A 46 -4.28 18.65 -15.54
CA ILE A 46 -3.05 18.81 -14.74
C ILE A 46 -1.96 17.89 -15.29
N ILE A 47 -2.24 16.60 -15.45
CA ILE A 47 -1.25 15.62 -15.94
C ILE A 47 -0.73 15.98 -17.34
N GLY A 48 -1.62 16.44 -18.23
CA GLY A 48 -1.23 16.88 -19.57
C GLY A 48 -0.35 18.14 -19.58
N LYS A 49 -0.40 18.96 -18.51
CA LYS A 49 0.45 20.15 -18.34
C LYS A 49 1.75 19.81 -17.62
N ASP A 50 1.65 19.01 -16.57
CA ASP A 50 2.74 18.55 -15.73
C ASP A 50 2.53 17.07 -15.35
N LYS A 51 3.14 16.19 -16.14
CA LYS A 51 3.10 14.75 -15.90
C LYS A 51 3.90 14.31 -14.67
N TYR A 52 4.75 15.18 -14.12
CA TYR A 52 5.51 14.95 -12.89
C TYR A 52 4.71 15.35 -11.64
N PHE A 53 3.45 15.75 -11.78
CA PHE A 53 2.59 16.06 -10.65
C PHE A 53 2.04 14.78 -10.00
N ILE A 54 2.73 14.27 -8.98
CA ILE A 54 2.46 12.97 -8.35
C ILE A 54 1.01 12.85 -7.85
N SER A 55 0.51 13.87 -7.16
CA SER A 55 -0.84 13.89 -6.59
C SER A 55 -1.94 13.72 -7.64
N ALA A 56 -1.74 14.22 -8.87
CA ALA A 56 -2.72 14.05 -9.94
C ALA A 56 -2.73 12.60 -10.46
N ASN A 57 -1.54 12.00 -10.64
CA ASN A 57 -1.40 10.59 -11.02
C ASN A 57 -2.00 9.65 -9.96
N THR A 58 -1.69 9.87 -8.68
CA THR A 58 -2.26 9.11 -7.56
C THR A 58 -3.78 9.16 -7.58
N ARG A 59 -4.34 10.35 -7.78
CA ARG A 59 -5.80 10.57 -7.72
C ARG A 59 -6.54 9.93 -8.89
N ILE A 60 -6.05 10.03 -10.13
CA ILE A 60 -6.72 9.41 -11.28
C ILE A 60 -6.66 7.88 -11.23
N LEU A 61 -5.53 7.30 -10.82
CA LEU A 61 -5.37 5.85 -10.67
C LEU A 61 -6.28 5.31 -9.56
N TYR A 62 -6.38 6.02 -8.42
CA TYR A 62 -7.34 5.69 -7.38
C TYR A 62 -8.78 5.66 -7.91
N ILE A 63 -9.22 6.73 -8.59
CA ILE A 63 -10.59 6.82 -9.13
C ILE A 63 -10.83 5.68 -10.13
N ALA A 64 -9.88 5.42 -11.03
CA ALA A 64 -9.99 4.33 -12.00
C ALA A 64 -10.19 2.99 -11.31
N CYS A 65 -9.37 2.68 -10.30
CA CYS A 65 -9.42 1.41 -9.56
C CYS A 65 -10.75 1.18 -8.84
N MET A 66 -11.48 2.24 -8.47
CA MET A 66 -12.78 2.14 -7.80
C MET A 66 -13.98 2.06 -8.75
N CYS A 67 -13.77 2.21 -10.06
CA CYS A 67 -14.85 2.27 -11.05
C CYS A 67 -15.17 0.89 -11.67
N PRO A 68 -16.38 0.67 -12.24
CA PRO A 68 -16.67 -0.54 -13.03
C PRO A 68 -15.72 -0.71 -14.23
N ASP A 69 -15.57 -1.94 -14.74
CA ASP A 69 -14.55 -2.29 -15.76
C ASP A 69 -14.57 -1.38 -17.00
N ASN A 70 -15.74 -1.05 -17.54
CA ASN A 70 -15.84 -0.16 -18.71
C ASN A 70 -15.32 1.25 -18.45
N VAL A 71 -15.52 1.76 -17.23
CA VAL A 71 -15.04 3.08 -16.81
C VAL A 71 -13.54 3.01 -16.48
N PHE A 72 -13.10 1.94 -15.83
CA PHE A 72 -11.68 1.66 -15.56
C PHE A 72 -10.85 1.70 -16.84
N GLU A 73 -11.25 0.96 -17.88
CA GLU A 73 -10.54 0.94 -19.17
C GLU A 73 -10.49 2.33 -19.82
N THR A 74 -11.61 3.06 -19.75
CA THR A 74 -11.69 4.43 -20.29
C THR A 74 -10.72 5.37 -19.57
N LEU A 75 -10.75 5.37 -18.23
CA LEU A 75 -9.90 6.24 -17.42
C LEU A 75 -8.42 5.87 -17.53
N GLY A 76 -8.10 4.58 -17.59
CA GLY A 76 -6.74 4.10 -17.86
C GLY A 76 -6.21 4.59 -19.19
N GLY A 77 -7.03 4.52 -20.26
CA GLY A 77 -6.69 5.06 -21.57
C GLY A 77 -6.50 6.58 -21.57
N MET A 78 -7.35 7.32 -20.85
CA MET A 78 -7.22 8.78 -20.74
C MET A 78 -5.97 9.20 -19.94
N TRP A 79 -5.68 8.52 -18.84
CA TRP A 79 -4.45 8.73 -18.06
C TRP A 79 -3.21 8.46 -18.92
N ALA A 80 -3.17 7.32 -19.61
CA ALA A 80 -2.07 6.97 -20.50
C ALA A 80 -1.87 8.00 -21.61
N ALA A 81 -2.97 8.48 -22.22
CA ALA A 81 -2.91 9.51 -23.25
C ALA A 81 -2.44 10.87 -22.72
N ALA A 82 -2.70 11.19 -21.45
CA ALA A 82 -2.22 12.42 -20.81
C ALA A 82 -0.71 12.35 -20.51
N ILE A 83 -0.19 11.17 -20.12
CA ILE A 83 1.23 10.96 -19.81
C ILE A 83 2.08 10.82 -21.09
N ALA A 84 1.66 9.94 -21.99
CA ALA A 84 2.41 9.52 -23.18
C ALA A 84 1.48 9.45 -24.41
N PRO A 85 1.11 10.60 -24.99
CA PRO A 85 0.17 10.67 -26.11
C PRO A 85 0.55 9.75 -27.27
N GLY A 86 -0.34 8.81 -27.61
CA GLY A 86 -0.16 7.89 -28.74
C GLY A 86 0.82 6.73 -28.51
N MET A 87 1.42 6.61 -27.31
CA MET A 87 2.40 5.55 -27.01
C MET A 87 1.79 4.33 -26.31
N GLY A 88 0.57 4.48 -25.77
CA GLY A 88 -0.14 3.41 -25.09
C GLY A 88 0.12 3.37 -23.59
N ILE A 89 -0.63 2.52 -22.91
CA ILE A 89 -0.72 2.47 -21.45
C ILE A 89 0.54 1.91 -20.77
N ASP A 90 1.21 0.95 -21.39
CA ASP A 90 2.41 0.34 -20.82
C ASP A 90 3.58 1.34 -20.79
N VAL A 91 3.69 2.19 -21.82
CA VAL A 91 4.71 3.26 -21.86
C VAL A 91 4.42 4.34 -20.82
N ALA A 92 3.14 4.68 -20.60
CA ALA A 92 2.76 5.63 -19.56
C ALA A 92 3.07 5.10 -18.15
N GLU A 93 2.82 3.81 -17.93
CA GLU A 93 3.15 3.11 -16.68
C GLU A 93 4.65 3.10 -16.41
N GLU A 94 5.47 2.68 -17.38
CA GLU A 94 6.93 2.71 -17.28
C GLU A 94 7.45 4.12 -16.99
N PHE A 95 6.92 5.13 -17.69
CA PHE A 95 7.28 6.53 -17.43
C PHE A 95 6.98 6.96 -15.98
N VAL A 96 5.82 6.59 -15.44
CA VAL A 96 5.44 6.95 -14.06
C VAL A 96 6.30 6.21 -13.05
N VAL A 97 6.60 4.93 -13.27
CA VAL A 97 7.50 4.17 -12.40
C VAL A 97 8.89 4.81 -12.38
N ASP A 98 9.47 5.10 -13.54
CA ASP A 98 10.81 5.70 -13.64
C ASP A 98 10.85 7.12 -13.05
N ALA A 99 9.78 7.91 -13.23
CA ALA A 99 9.73 9.29 -12.76
C ALA A 99 9.64 9.42 -11.23
N PHE A 100 9.02 8.46 -10.54
CA PHE A 100 8.70 8.56 -9.11
C PHE A 100 9.34 7.46 -8.25
N ALA A 101 10.23 6.63 -8.81
CA ALA A 101 10.88 5.54 -8.08
C ALA A 101 11.59 6.01 -6.80
N ASP A 102 12.22 7.19 -6.84
CA ASP A 102 12.94 7.79 -5.70
C ASP A 102 12.13 8.85 -4.95
N ASP A 103 10.87 9.10 -5.35
CA ASP A 103 10.03 10.13 -4.74
C ASP A 103 9.61 9.70 -3.31
N PRO A 104 9.70 10.58 -2.29
CA PRO A 104 9.32 10.25 -0.91
C PRO A 104 7.82 10.03 -0.73
N ASP A 105 6.97 10.56 -1.62
CA ASP A 105 5.51 10.49 -1.56
C ASP A 105 4.94 9.40 -2.49
N ARG A 106 5.80 8.52 -3.02
CA ARG A 106 5.42 7.47 -3.99
C ARG A 106 4.46 6.41 -3.46
N TYR A 107 4.33 6.24 -2.15
CA TYR A 107 3.62 5.11 -1.55
C TYR A 107 2.17 4.99 -2.07
N ASP A 108 1.41 6.08 -2.03
CA ASP A 108 0.03 6.09 -2.51
C ASP A 108 -0.05 5.91 -4.04
N LEU A 109 0.89 6.50 -4.79
CA LEU A 109 0.94 6.37 -6.24
C LEU A 109 1.14 4.91 -6.64
N PHE A 110 2.19 4.28 -6.12
CA PHE A 110 2.58 2.93 -6.48
C PHE A 110 1.63 1.88 -5.91
N THR A 111 1.00 2.13 -4.76
CA THR A 111 -0.10 1.28 -4.28
C THR A 111 -1.28 1.32 -5.26
N ASN A 112 -1.70 2.50 -5.71
CA ASN A 112 -2.78 2.62 -6.70
C ASN A 112 -2.40 2.04 -8.06
N LEU A 113 -1.15 2.23 -8.51
CA LEU A 113 -0.65 1.68 -9.77
C LEU A 113 -0.51 0.15 -9.71
N SER A 114 -0.14 -0.41 -8.56
CA SER A 114 -0.16 -1.86 -8.34
C SER A 114 -1.58 -2.41 -8.48
N PHE A 115 -2.57 -1.80 -7.83
CA PHE A 115 -3.98 -2.19 -8.00
C PHE A 115 -4.46 -2.04 -9.44
N PHE A 116 -4.01 -0.99 -10.14
CA PHE A 116 -4.31 -0.78 -11.54
C PHE A 116 -3.80 -1.93 -12.41
N GLU A 117 -2.54 -2.37 -12.21
CA GLU A 117 -1.98 -3.53 -12.90
C GLU A 117 -2.65 -4.86 -12.51
N MET A 118 -3.10 -5.02 -11.25
CA MET A 118 -3.91 -6.17 -10.84
C MET A 118 -5.21 -6.24 -11.62
N ARG A 119 -5.91 -5.10 -11.80
CA ARG A 119 -7.16 -5.04 -12.59
C ARG A 119 -6.92 -5.34 -14.06
N ARG A 120 -5.76 -4.97 -14.60
CA ARG A 120 -5.28 -5.36 -15.94
C ARG A 120 -4.80 -6.81 -16.04
N ARG A 121 -4.88 -7.59 -14.94
CA ARG A 121 -4.41 -8.98 -14.81
C ARG A 121 -2.90 -9.15 -15.00
N ARG A 122 -2.12 -8.11 -14.76
CA ARG A 122 -0.64 -8.12 -14.81
C ARG A 122 -0.07 -8.31 -13.41
N PHE A 123 -0.40 -9.43 -12.76
CA PHE A 123 -0.12 -9.68 -11.35
C PHE A 123 1.36 -9.58 -10.98
N ARG A 124 2.28 -10.11 -11.80
CA ARG A 124 3.72 -9.97 -11.57
C ARG A 124 4.15 -8.50 -11.58
N ARG A 125 3.62 -7.72 -12.51
CA ARG A 125 3.94 -6.30 -12.61
C ARG A 125 3.38 -5.52 -11.42
N ALA A 126 2.16 -5.84 -11.00
CA ALA A 126 1.57 -5.28 -9.79
C ALA A 126 2.44 -5.55 -8.54
N GLU A 127 2.94 -6.77 -8.40
CA GLU A 127 3.85 -7.16 -7.32
C GLU A 127 5.18 -6.40 -7.37
N GLU A 128 5.80 -6.30 -8.54
CA GLU A 128 7.03 -5.51 -8.75
C GLU A 128 6.84 -4.04 -8.34
N ILE A 129 5.74 -3.42 -8.76
CA ILE A 129 5.41 -2.02 -8.44
C ILE A 129 5.13 -1.87 -6.94
N PHE A 130 4.40 -2.80 -6.32
CA PHE A 130 4.16 -2.75 -4.87
C PHE A 130 5.46 -2.92 -4.08
N GLY A 131 6.42 -3.71 -4.58
CA GLY A 131 7.77 -3.81 -3.99
C GLY A 131 8.47 -2.46 -3.86
N LEU A 132 8.25 -1.53 -4.80
CA LEU A 132 8.80 -0.16 -4.73
C LEU A 132 8.20 0.67 -3.59
N CYS A 133 7.03 0.29 -3.05
CA CYS A 133 6.48 0.88 -1.83
C CYS A 133 7.20 0.39 -0.56
N LEU A 134 7.75 -0.83 -0.61
CA LEU A 134 8.40 -1.47 0.53
C LEU A 134 9.91 -1.16 0.58
N ASP A 135 10.51 -0.85 -0.58
CA ASP A 135 11.90 -0.41 -0.68
C ASP A 135 12.11 0.92 0.08
N PRO A 136 12.90 0.93 1.15
CA PRO A 136 12.99 2.07 2.03
C PRO A 136 13.80 3.19 1.35
N VAL A 137 13.15 4.31 1.00
CA VAL A 137 13.77 5.51 0.39
C VAL A 137 15.12 5.85 1.06
N GLY A 138 16.24 5.69 0.36
CA GLY A 138 17.53 6.25 0.80
C GLY A 138 18.42 5.44 1.76
N GLY A 139 18.40 4.09 1.80
CA GLY A 139 19.40 3.33 2.56
C GLY A 139 19.12 1.83 2.76
N ALA A 140 20.03 1.12 3.44
CA ALA A 140 19.91 -0.32 3.71
C ALA A 140 18.57 -0.67 4.38
N GLY A 141 17.95 -1.78 3.94
CA GLY A 141 16.72 -2.33 4.52
C GLY A 141 16.88 -2.76 5.97
N TRP A 142 15.75 -3.06 6.62
CA TRP A 142 15.73 -3.59 7.98
C TRP A 142 16.25 -5.03 7.98
N ASN A 143 17.18 -5.35 8.88
CA ASN A 143 17.53 -6.74 9.11
C ASN A 143 16.68 -7.36 10.24
N ARG A 144 16.57 -8.69 10.23
CA ARG A 144 15.75 -9.47 11.16
C ARG A 144 16.04 -9.16 12.63
N GLN A 145 17.31 -8.96 13.00
CA GLN A 145 17.72 -8.70 14.38
C GLN A 145 17.30 -7.30 14.84
N GLU A 146 17.33 -6.31 13.94
CA GLU A 146 16.88 -4.94 14.22
C GLU A 146 15.37 -4.92 14.50
N VAL A 147 14.58 -5.63 13.67
CA VAL A 147 13.12 -5.73 13.85
C VAL A 147 12.79 -6.45 15.17
N GLU A 148 13.40 -7.60 15.41
CA GLU A 148 13.21 -8.37 16.65
C GLU A 148 13.57 -7.52 17.90
N SER A 149 14.74 -6.89 17.89
CA SER A 149 15.22 -6.07 19.01
C SER A 149 14.33 -4.86 19.29
N LYS A 150 13.75 -4.24 18.25
CA LYS A 150 12.82 -3.11 18.39
C LYS A 150 11.58 -3.50 19.21
N TYR A 151 11.13 -4.74 19.07
CA TYR A 151 9.86 -5.19 19.63
C TYR A 151 9.97 -6.00 20.93
N GLU A 152 11.14 -6.54 21.24
CA GLU A 152 11.38 -7.33 22.46
C GLU A 152 11.01 -6.59 23.76
N HIS A 153 11.13 -5.26 23.77
CA HIS A 153 10.84 -4.41 24.94
C HIS A 153 9.67 -3.43 24.74
N ALA A 154 9.07 -3.37 23.54
CA ALA A 154 8.05 -2.37 23.18
C ALA A 154 6.63 -2.72 23.66
N ALA A 155 6.44 -3.89 24.28
CA ALA A 155 5.12 -4.48 24.47
C ALA A 155 4.21 -3.77 25.50
N GLU A 156 4.73 -2.89 26.35
CA GLU A 156 3.90 -2.14 27.32
C GLU A 156 3.19 -0.94 26.68
N ASP A 157 3.83 -0.27 25.72
CA ASP A 157 3.28 0.91 25.04
C ASP A 157 2.50 0.56 23.76
N TYR A 158 2.59 -0.69 23.29
CA TYR A 158 2.08 -1.11 21.98
C TYR A 158 0.55 -1.26 21.91
N GLN A 159 -0.09 -1.86 22.92
CA GLN A 159 -1.55 -2.14 22.90
C GLN A 159 -2.41 -0.87 23.09
N GLY A 160 -1.86 0.18 23.69
CA GLY A 160 -2.56 1.46 23.93
C GLY A 160 -2.35 2.49 22.82
N ASN A 161 -1.51 2.21 21.83
CA ASN A 161 -1.19 3.15 20.77
C ASN A 161 -2.40 3.30 19.82
N ALA A 162 -2.92 4.53 19.72
CA ALA A 162 -4.09 4.84 18.90
C ALA A 162 -3.93 4.48 17.41
N VAL A 163 -2.69 4.54 16.87
CA VAL A 163 -2.42 4.13 15.48
C VAL A 163 -2.63 2.63 15.33
N HIS A 164 -2.05 1.81 16.21
CA HIS A 164 -2.21 0.34 16.13
C HIS A 164 -3.66 -0.11 16.32
N VAL A 165 -4.39 0.53 17.24
CA VAL A 165 -5.83 0.27 17.43
C VAL A 165 -6.61 0.60 16.15
N ARG A 166 -6.40 1.81 15.59
CA ARG A 166 -7.10 2.24 14.39
C ARG A 166 -6.79 1.34 13.19
N THR A 167 -5.52 0.98 12.98
CA THR A 167 -5.11 0.08 11.89
C THR A 167 -5.78 -1.29 12.03
N ALA A 168 -5.86 -1.84 13.24
CA ALA A 168 -6.54 -3.10 13.49
C ALA A 168 -8.06 -3.01 13.21
N GLU A 169 -8.71 -1.93 13.63
CA GLU A 169 -10.14 -1.70 13.36
C GLU A 169 -10.44 -1.54 11.86
N GLU A 170 -9.60 -0.79 11.14
CA GLU A 170 -9.73 -0.61 9.69
C GLU A 170 -9.48 -1.93 8.94
N PHE A 171 -8.48 -2.71 9.36
CA PHE A 171 -8.24 -4.06 8.84
C PHE A 171 -9.45 -4.97 9.02
N LEU A 172 -9.98 -5.06 10.24
CA LEU A 172 -11.13 -5.92 10.54
C LEU A 172 -12.38 -5.47 9.77
N ARG A 173 -12.61 -4.16 9.63
CA ARG A 173 -13.70 -3.62 8.82
C ARG A 173 -13.56 -4.00 7.35
N ALA A 174 -12.34 -3.95 6.80
CA ALA A 174 -12.07 -4.36 5.42
C ALA A 174 -12.19 -5.87 5.22
N ALA A 175 -11.87 -6.67 6.24
CA ALA A 175 -11.97 -8.12 6.22
C ALA A 175 -13.41 -8.64 6.37
N GLU A 176 -14.28 -7.93 7.10
CA GLU A 176 -15.64 -8.36 7.44
C GLU A 176 -16.46 -8.88 6.24
N PRO A 177 -16.53 -8.21 5.06
CA PRO A 177 -17.29 -8.72 3.91
C PRO A 177 -16.83 -10.10 3.44
N TYR A 178 -15.59 -10.48 3.71
CA TYR A 178 -15.01 -11.78 3.35
C TYR A 178 -15.16 -12.84 4.44
N LEU A 179 -15.46 -12.44 5.68
CA LEU A 179 -15.59 -13.31 6.86
C LEU A 179 -17.04 -13.48 7.32
N ALA A 180 -17.92 -12.54 6.99
CA ALA A 180 -19.32 -12.55 7.37
C ALA A 180 -20.00 -13.90 7.05
N GLY A 181 -20.58 -14.52 8.07
CA GLY A 181 -21.25 -15.82 7.95
C GLY A 181 -20.32 -17.04 7.83
N LYS A 182 -18.99 -16.85 7.82
CA LYS A 182 -18.01 -17.94 7.89
C LYS A 182 -17.64 -18.24 9.34
N ALA A 183 -17.49 -19.53 9.64
CA ALA A 183 -17.00 -20.02 10.91
C ALA A 183 -16.23 -21.32 10.69
N GLY A 184 -15.44 -21.72 11.67
CA GLY A 184 -14.71 -22.98 11.63
C GLY A 184 -13.41 -22.94 10.81
N LEU A 185 -12.89 -21.74 10.51
CA LEU A 185 -11.71 -21.53 9.68
C LEU A 185 -10.40 -21.84 10.41
N VAL A 186 -9.37 -22.26 9.69
CA VAL A 186 -7.97 -22.19 10.13
C VAL A 186 -7.42 -20.84 9.71
N ILE A 187 -7.15 -19.98 10.68
CA ILE A 187 -6.70 -18.61 10.45
C ILE A 187 -5.26 -18.45 10.97
N VAL A 188 -4.40 -17.89 10.13
CA VAL A 188 -3.04 -17.48 10.47
C VAL A 188 -3.01 -15.96 10.59
N ASP A 189 -2.65 -15.44 11.76
CA ASP A 189 -2.33 -14.04 12.01
C ASP A 189 -0.80 -13.89 11.95
N ALA A 190 -0.31 -13.48 10.79
CA ALA A 190 1.12 -13.35 10.47
C ALA A 190 1.65 -11.98 10.92
N ALA A 191 2.75 -11.99 11.67
CA ALA A 191 3.25 -10.83 12.41
C ALA A 191 2.19 -10.27 13.39
N CYS A 192 1.68 -11.16 14.25
CA CYS A 192 0.52 -10.86 15.07
C CYS A 192 0.77 -9.83 16.20
N GLY A 193 2.03 -9.55 16.51
CA GLY A 193 2.42 -8.65 17.59
C GLY A 193 1.76 -9.04 18.91
N ALA A 194 1.12 -8.07 19.57
CA ALA A 194 0.40 -8.27 20.82
C ALA A 194 -1.06 -8.76 20.62
N GLY A 195 -1.42 -9.17 19.39
CA GLY A 195 -2.70 -9.76 19.03
C GLY A 195 -3.84 -8.76 18.79
N ALA A 196 -3.56 -7.60 18.21
CA ALA A 196 -4.53 -6.52 18.02
C ALA A 196 -5.78 -6.92 17.21
N ILE A 197 -5.64 -7.83 16.25
CA ILE A 197 -6.76 -8.32 15.43
C ILE A 197 -7.33 -9.67 15.89
N ALA A 198 -6.70 -10.34 16.86
CA ALA A 198 -7.06 -11.69 17.30
C ALA A 198 -8.54 -11.78 17.73
N GLY A 199 -9.00 -10.79 18.49
CA GLY A 199 -10.38 -10.74 18.99
C GLY A 199 -11.43 -10.64 17.88
N GLY A 200 -11.12 -9.93 16.78
CA GLY A 200 -12.00 -9.82 15.63
C GLY A 200 -11.99 -11.06 14.74
N LEU A 201 -10.85 -11.76 14.65
CA LEU A 201 -10.74 -13.01 13.89
C LEU A 201 -11.34 -14.21 14.63
N ARG A 202 -11.32 -14.17 15.97
CA ARG A 202 -11.69 -15.31 16.82
C ARG A 202 -13.05 -15.93 16.52
N PRO A 203 -14.15 -15.16 16.30
CA PRO A 203 -15.47 -15.73 16.02
C PRO A 203 -15.53 -16.59 14.76
N HIS A 204 -14.61 -16.39 13.82
CA HIS A 204 -14.56 -17.12 12.55
C HIS A 204 -13.67 -18.37 12.61
N ALA A 205 -12.77 -18.45 13.59
CA ALA A 205 -11.70 -19.43 13.62
C ALA A 205 -12.03 -20.69 14.45
N LYS A 206 -11.93 -21.87 13.83
CA LYS A 206 -11.74 -23.15 14.54
C LYS A 206 -10.35 -23.23 15.17
N THR A 207 -9.35 -22.69 14.48
CA THR A 207 -7.97 -22.64 14.95
C THR A 207 -7.40 -21.29 14.54
N LEU A 208 -6.91 -20.52 15.53
CA LEU A 208 -6.24 -19.24 15.31
C LEU A 208 -4.78 -19.42 15.68
N ILE A 209 -3.92 -19.25 14.69
CA ILE A 209 -2.48 -19.43 14.75
C ILE A 209 -1.86 -18.03 14.71
N GLY A 210 -1.15 -17.65 15.77
CA GLY A 210 -0.35 -16.42 15.80
C GLY A 210 1.08 -16.73 15.38
N VAL A 211 1.67 -15.86 14.57
CA VAL A 211 3.09 -15.90 14.22
C VAL A 211 3.72 -14.57 14.56
N GLU A 212 4.74 -14.58 15.42
CA GLU A 212 5.42 -13.37 15.86
C GLU A 212 6.92 -13.60 15.97
N LEU A 213 7.71 -12.63 15.51
CA LEU A 213 9.17 -12.70 15.51
C LEU A 213 9.72 -12.52 16.94
N SER A 214 9.20 -11.53 17.69
CA SER A 214 9.65 -11.24 19.06
C SER A 214 9.09 -12.25 20.06
N ALA A 215 9.98 -12.87 20.85
CA ALA A 215 9.59 -13.79 21.90
C ALA A 215 8.77 -13.10 22.99
N GLY A 216 9.17 -11.89 23.40
CA GLY A 216 8.45 -11.08 24.39
C GLY A 216 7.02 -10.71 23.97
N MET A 217 6.81 -10.31 22.71
CA MET A 217 5.46 -10.05 22.19
C MET A 217 4.63 -11.34 22.10
N ALA A 218 5.24 -12.42 21.60
CA ALA A 218 4.56 -13.70 21.44
C ALA A 218 4.09 -14.28 22.79
N GLU A 219 4.88 -14.14 23.86
CA GLU A 219 4.48 -14.58 25.20
C GLU A 219 3.20 -13.87 25.67
N ARG A 220 3.11 -12.56 25.45
CA ARG A 220 1.93 -11.75 25.84
C ARG A 220 0.70 -12.07 25.00
N ALA A 221 0.89 -12.28 23.70
CA ALA A 221 -0.19 -12.59 22.77
C ALA A 221 -0.70 -14.03 22.91
N ARG A 222 0.13 -14.97 23.39
CA ARG A 222 -0.14 -16.42 23.45
C ARG A 222 -1.54 -16.80 23.97
N PRO A 223 -2.11 -16.18 25.03
CA PRO A 223 -3.44 -16.53 25.52
C PRO A 223 -4.59 -16.28 24.51
N LEU A 224 -4.36 -15.50 23.47
CA LEU A 224 -5.35 -15.16 22.43
C LEU A 224 -5.42 -16.21 21.31
N TYR A 225 -4.42 -17.09 21.21
CA TYR A 225 -4.23 -18.00 20.09
C TYR A 225 -4.28 -19.47 20.53
N ASP A 226 -4.77 -20.34 19.65
CA ASP A 226 -4.74 -21.79 19.87
C ASP A 226 -3.31 -22.34 19.68
N THR A 227 -2.52 -21.68 18.82
CA THR A 227 -1.12 -21.98 18.56
C THR A 227 -0.36 -20.68 18.35
N MET A 228 0.80 -20.55 19.00
CA MET A 228 1.68 -19.40 18.84
C MET A 228 3.04 -19.88 18.37
N LEU A 229 3.42 -19.48 17.16
CA LEU A 229 4.70 -19.79 16.51
C LEU A 229 5.63 -18.58 16.67
N VAL A 230 6.76 -18.78 17.35
CA VAL A 230 7.78 -17.73 17.51
C VAL A 230 8.80 -17.89 16.39
N GLY A 231 9.00 -16.85 15.58
CA GLY A 231 9.96 -16.82 14.49
C GLY A 231 9.52 -16.00 13.29
N ASP A 232 10.25 -16.13 12.20
CA ASP A 232 9.94 -15.43 10.96
C ASP A 232 8.65 -15.96 10.34
N MET A 233 7.80 -15.02 9.90
CA MET A 233 6.48 -15.38 9.40
C MET A 233 6.52 -16.16 8.08
N ASN A 234 7.51 -15.92 7.22
CA ASN A 234 7.64 -16.65 5.96
C ASN A 234 8.05 -18.10 6.25
N GLU A 235 9.05 -18.29 7.11
CA GLU A 235 9.49 -19.63 7.54
C GLU A 235 8.38 -20.41 8.25
N ALA A 236 7.58 -19.74 9.09
CA ALA A 236 6.47 -20.37 9.81
C ALA A 236 5.32 -20.75 8.87
N MET A 237 4.91 -19.84 7.95
CA MET A 237 3.85 -20.10 6.99
C MET A 237 4.17 -21.26 6.05
N LEU A 238 5.44 -21.41 5.64
CA LEU A 238 5.88 -22.56 4.83
C LEU A 238 5.66 -23.93 5.52
N ARG A 239 5.50 -23.97 6.85
CA ARG A 239 5.21 -25.21 7.60
C ARG A 239 3.71 -25.54 7.65
N LEU A 240 2.85 -24.60 7.25
CA LEU A 240 1.39 -24.73 7.25
C LEU A 240 0.85 -25.18 5.87
N ASP A 241 1.71 -25.67 4.97
CA ASP A 241 1.45 -26.13 3.60
C ASP A 241 0.00 -26.57 3.30
N GLY A 242 -0.78 -25.66 2.71
CA GLY A 242 -2.15 -25.90 2.26
C GLY A 242 -3.20 -26.08 3.36
N THR A 243 -2.94 -25.64 4.59
CA THR A 243 -3.82 -25.86 5.75
C THR A 243 -4.66 -24.64 6.16
N ALA A 244 -4.25 -23.42 5.79
CA ALA A 244 -4.91 -22.19 6.22
C ALA A 244 -6.06 -21.80 5.29
N ASP A 245 -7.21 -21.45 5.85
CA ASP A 245 -8.32 -20.85 5.09
C ASP A 245 -8.14 -19.33 4.93
N LEU A 246 -7.44 -18.70 5.89
CA LEU A 246 -7.11 -17.28 5.90
C LEU A 246 -5.68 -17.06 6.40
N VAL A 247 -4.92 -16.25 5.67
CA VAL A 247 -3.72 -15.56 6.17
C VAL A 247 -4.07 -14.09 6.31
N ALA A 248 -4.00 -13.58 7.54
CA ALA A 248 -4.16 -12.18 7.90
C ALA A 248 -2.77 -11.60 8.24
N CYS A 249 -2.46 -10.40 7.77
CA CYS A 249 -1.21 -9.69 8.09
C CYS A 249 -1.49 -8.20 8.24
N CYS A 250 -1.44 -7.66 9.45
CA CYS A 250 -1.88 -6.29 9.72
C CYS A 250 -0.70 -5.39 10.09
N GLY A 251 -0.18 -4.62 9.13
CA GLY A 251 0.81 -3.58 9.38
C GLY A 251 2.21 -4.14 9.67
N ALA A 252 2.75 -4.93 8.75
CA ALA A 252 4.08 -5.53 8.91
C ALA A 252 4.95 -5.55 7.63
N LEU A 253 4.37 -5.29 6.45
CA LEU A 253 5.11 -5.49 5.19
C LEU A 253 6.15 -4.40 4.93
N TYR A 254 6.01 -3.22 5.53
CA TYR A 254 7.00 -2.14 5.48
C TYR A 254 8.40 -2.50 6.04
N TYR A 255 8.56 -3.66 6.68
CA TYR A 255 9.88 -4.18 7.08
C TYR A 255 10.58 -5.01 5.99
N PHE A 256 9.88 -5.34 4.90
CA PHE A 256 10.40 -6.21 3.84
C PHE A 256 10.90 -5.39 2.67
N GLU A 257 12.01 -5.80 2.03
CA GLU A 257 12.47 -5.16 0.79
C GLU A 257 11.62 -5.57 -0.42
N GLN A 258 10.99 -6.76 -0.36
CA GLN A 258 10.19 -7.32 -1.45
C GLN A 258 8.98 -8.05 -0.90
N ALA A 259 7.85 -7.94 -1.59
CA ALA A 259 6.62 -8.64 -1.24
C ALA A 259 6.67 -10.14 -1.59
N SER A 260 7.48 -10.54 -2.59
CA SER A 260 7.46 -11.90 -3.17
C SER A 260 7.66 -13.03 -2.16
N PRO A 261 8.64 -12.96 -1.23
CA PRO A 261 8.82 -14.01 -0.22
C PRO A 261 7.57 -14.20 0.66
N PHE A 262 6.95 -13.10 1.08
CA PHE A 262 5.72 -13.11 1.87
C PHE A 262 4.54 -13.66 1.08
N LEU A 263 4.29 -13.14 -0.13
CA LEU A 263 3.21 -13.62 -0.99
C LEU A 263 3.36 -15.11 -1.32
N GLY A 264 4.59 -15.56 -1.60
CA GLY A 264 4.90 -16.97 -1.85
C GLY A 264 4.64 -17.86 -0.64
N ALA A 265 5.07 -17.44 0.56
CA ALA A 265 4.82 -18.16 1.80
C ALA A 265 3.33 -18.21 2.16
N ALA A 266 2.60 -17.11 1.99
CA ALA A 266 1.16 -17.05 2.20
C ALA A 266 0.42 -17.98 1.23
N VAL A 267 0.74 -17.95 -0.07
CA VAL A 267 0.16 -18.86 -1.08
C VAL A 267 0.43 -20.31 -0.74
N LYS A 268 1.60 -20.64 -0.19
CA LYS A 268 1.92 -22.00 0.25
C LYS A 268 1.14 -22.42 1.49
N ALA A 269 0.93 -21.53 2.45
CA ALA A 269 0.14 -21.83 3.64
C ALA A 269 -1.36 -22.03 3.33
N LEU A 270 -1.87 -21.30 2.33
CA LEU A 270 -3.30 -21.29 2.01
C LEU A 270 -3.77 -22.59 1.35
N ALA A 271 -4.86 -23.15 1.87
CA ALA A 271 -5.66 -24.16 1.20
C ALA A 271 -6.24 -23.62 -0.12
N PRO A 272 -6.59 -24.48 -1.09
CA PRO A 272 -7.25 -24.04 -2.31
C PRO A 272 -8.52 -23.23 -2.03
N GLY A 273 -8.58 -21.99 -2.55
CA GLY A 273 -9.68 -21.06 -2.30
C GLY A 273 -9.56 -20.25 -0.99
N GLY A 274 -8.46 -20.41 -0.25
CA GLY A 274 -8.13 -19.59 0.90
C GLY A 274 -7.84 -18.14 0.53
N LEU A 275 -7.88 -17.27 1.53
CA LEU A 275 -7.76 -15.82 1.36
C LEU A 275 -6.47 -15.31 2.01
N LEU A 276 -5.78 -14.40 1.32
CA LEU A 276 -4.79 -13.52 1.92
C LEU A 276 -5.43 -12.13 2.08
N ILE A 277 -5.42 -11.60 3.30
CA ILE A 277 -5.81 -10.23 3.59
C ILE A 277 -4.65 -9.58 4.32
N PHE A 278 -4.14 -8.47 3.79
CA PHE A 278 -3.11 -7.71 4.48
C PHE A 278 -3.42 -6.22 4.46
N SER A 279 -2.90 -5.50 5.45
CA SER A 279 -2.78 -4.05 5.43
C SER A 279 -1.31 -3.68 5.60
N ASP A 280 -0.95 -2.54 5.03
CA ASP A 280 0.37 -1.97 5.17
C ASP A 280 0.28 -0.45 5.12
N TYR A 281 1.36 0.21 5.52
CA TYR A 281 1.48 1.66 5.52
C TYR A 281 2.95 2.04 5.37
N ALA A 282 3.23 3.25 4.89
CA ALA A 282 4.60 3.74 4.80
C ALA A 282 5.29 3.80 6.17
N ALA A 283 6.57 3.46 6.23
CA ALA A 283 7.32 3.30 7.49
C ALA A 283 7.34 4.59 8.33
N PRO A 284 7.01 4.55 9.65
CA PRO A 284 6.87 5.74 10.49
C PRO A 284 8.12 6.60 10.73
N ASP A 285 9.32 6.07 10.46
CA ASP A 285 10.61 6.73 10.72
C ASP A 285 11.19 7.44 9.49
N GLY A 286 10.33 7.80 8.52
CA GLY A 286 10.66 8.82 7.52
C GLY A 286 11.34 8.29 6.27
N ARG A 287 10.98 7.08 5.83
CA ARG A 287 11.21 6.64 4.44
C ARG A 287 9.90 6.51 3.65
N GLY A 288 8.94 7.36 4.01
CA GLY A 288 7.68 7.59 3.32
C GLY A 288 6.67 8.21 4.30
N VAL A 289 6.02 9.29 3.89
CA VAL A 289 5.18 10.26 4.63
C VAL A 289 5.96 11.44 5.24
N MET A 290 6.04 12.54 4.48
CA MET A 290 6.01 13.91 5.05
C MET A 290 4.57 14.41 5.13
#